data_AF-A0A914EDJ2-F1
#
_entry.id   AF-A0A914EDJ2-F1
#
_cell.length_a   1.000
_cell.length_b   1.000
_cell.length_c   1.000
_cell.angle_alpha   90.00
_cell.angle_beta   90.00
_cell.angle_gamma   90.00
#
_symmetry.space_group_name_H-M   'P 1'
#
loop_
_entity.id
_entity.type
_entity.pdbx_description
1 polymer ?
#
loop_
_entity_poly.entity_id
_entity_poly.type
_entity_poly.pdbx_seq_one_letter_code
_entity_poly.pdbx_strand_id
1 'polypeptide(L)'
;MKLEVIDYAKKNSKNSASKYFKIGRTPMTIYLEWIVKAWDSIPKEAISKSFNTCGVTNALDGSEDNEIHCFKPDGPVPTGRNLLKQARAEKKIIELIEEIDLSEDENNNVYDSEASVDG
;
A
#
# COMPACT_ATOMS: atom_id res chain seq x y z
N MET A 1 -44.29 -24.55 -6.97
CA MET A 1 -43.92 -23.78 -8.18
C MET A 1 -42.41 -23.50 -8.34
N LYS A 2 -41.61 -23.26 -7.29
CA LYS A 2 -40.14 -23.07 -7.43
C LYS A 2 -39.32 -24.37 -7.60
N LEU A 3 -39.80 -25.49 -7.07
CA LEU A 3 -39.08 -26.77 -7.15
C LEU A 3 -39.11 -27.38 -8.57
N GLU A 4 -40.20 -27.22 -9.30
CA GLU A 4 -40.36 -27.80 -10.64
C GLU A 4 -39.46 -27.15 -11.70
N VAL A 5 -39.13 -25.87 -11.54
CA VAL A 5 -38.21 -25.15 -12.45
C VAL A 5 -36.78 -25.68 -12.33
N ILE A 6 -36.36 -26.07 -11.12
CA ILE A 6 -35.03 -26.62 -10.86
C ILE A 6 -34.91 -28.02 -11.45
N ASP A 7 -35.94 -28.85 -11.29
CA ASP A 7 -35.93 -30.22 -11.81
C ASP A 7 -36.06 -30.26 -13.34
N TYR A 8 -36.81 -29.32 -13.92
CA TYR A 8 -36.87 -29.12 -15.37
C TYR A 8 -35.52 -28.71 -15.96
N ALA A 9 -34.79 -27.80 -15.29
CA ALA A 9 -33.47 -27.36 -15.73
C ALA A 9 -32.41 -28.48 -15.64
N LYS A 10 -32.46 -29.31 -14.58
CA LYS A 10 -31.58 -30.48 -14.43
C LYS A 10 -31.81 -31.52 -15.52
N LYS A 11 -33.08 -31.80 -15.84
CA LYS A 11 -33.47 -32.81 -16.85
C LYS A 11 -33.09 -32.41 -18.29
N ASN A 12 -33.03 -31.11 -18.58
CA ASN A 12 -32.68 -30.57 -19.89
C ASN A 12 -31.22 -30.05 -19.99
N SER A 13 -30.39 -30.24 -18.95
CA SER A 13 -28.98 -29.87 -18.98
C SER A 13 -28.16 -30.84 -19.85
N LYS A 14 -28.16 -30.62 -21.16
CA LYS A 14 -27.30 -31.32 -22.13
C LYS A 14 -25.95 -30.64 -22.35
N ASN A 15 -25.58 -29.67 -21.53
CA ASN A 15 -24.34 -28.91 -21.75
C ASN A 15 -23.18 -29.46 -20.92
N SER A 16 -22.30 -30.14 -21.63
CA SER A 16 -20.94 -30.56 -21.26
C SER A 16 -20.04 -29.41 -20.76
N ALA A 17 -20.53 -28.17 -20.68
CA ALA A 17 -19.78 -26.98 -20.31
C ALA A 17 -19.43 -26.91 -18.81
N SER A 18 -20.18 -27.59 -17.94
CA SER A 18 -19.83 -27.64 -16.50
C SER A 18 -18.57 -28.48 -16.23
N LYS A 19 -18.15 -29.32 -17.18
CA LYS A 19 -16.94 -30.16 -17.06
C LYS A 19 -15.64 -29.36 -17.17
N TYR A 20 -15.70 -28.12 -17.69
CA TYR A 20 -14.53 -27.32 -18.04
C TYR A 20 -14.37 -26.03 -17.25
N PHE A 21 -15.32 -25.68 -16.37
CA PHE A 21 -15.21 -24.48 -15.53
C PHE A 21 -14.78 -24.83 -14.09
N LYS A 22 -13.67 -25.57 -13.96
CA LYS A 22 -12.84 -25.45 -12.77
C LYS A 22 -12.02 -24.18 -12.94
N ILE A 23 -12.48 -23.07 -12.36
CA ILE A 23 -11.63 -21.89 -12.15
C ILE A 23 -10.57 -22.33 -11.15
N GLY A 24 -9.48 -22.92 -11.65
CA GLY A 24 -8.32 -23.25 -10.85
C GLY A 24 -7.74 -21.97 -10.28
N ARG A 25 -7.12 -22.04 -9.09
CA ARG A 25 -6.34 -20.93 -8.56
C ARG A 25 -5.30 -20.56 -9.61
N THR A 26 -5.30 -19.31 -10.05
CA THR A 26 -4.24 -18.79 -10.92
C THR A 26 -2.89 -19.01 -10.22
N PRO A 27 -1.87 -19.50 -10.93
CA PRO A 27 -0.55 -19.68 -10.34
C PRO A 27 -0.03 -18.37 -9.73
N MET A 28 0.60 -18.47 -8.55
CA MET A 28 1.18 -17.32 -7.85
C MET A 28 2.14 -16.51 -8.73
N THR A 29 2.89 -17.20 -9.60
CA THR A 29 3.83 -16.58 -10.55
C THR A 29 3.17 -15.51 -11.41
N ILE A 30 1.91 -15.68 -11.79
CA ILE A 30 1.18 -14.70 -12.63
C ILE A 30 0.93 -13.40 -11.87
N TYR A 31 0.48 -13.47 -10.61
CA TYR A 31 0.25 -12.27 -9.82
C TYR A 31 1.55 -11.57 -9.43
N LEU A 32 2.61 -12.34 -9.12
CA LEU A 32 3.92 -11.79 -8.81
C LEU A 32 4.51 -11.03 -10.00
N GLU A 33 4.39 -11.56 -11.22
CA GLU A 33 4.78 -10.83 -12.42
C GLU A 33 4.01 -9.52 -12.58
N TRP A 34 2.72 -9.50 -12.26
CA TRP A 34 1.91 -8.27 -12.33
C TRP A 34 2.34 -7.26 -11.28
N ILE A 35 2.66 -7.70 -10.05
CA ILE A 35 3.14 -6.84 -8.98
C ILE A 35 4.48 -6.20 -9.38
N VAL A 36 5.43 -7.00 -9.87
CA VAL A 36 6.74 -6.50 -10.32
C VAL A 36 6.58 -5.50 -11.46
N LYS A 37 5.82 -5.85 -12.50
CA LYS A 37 5.57 -4.95 -13.64
C LYS A 37 4.86 -3.67 -13.22
N ALA A 38 3.91 -3.75 -12.29
CA ALA A 38 3.20 -2.58 -11.77
C ALA A 38 4.14 -1.67 -10.99
N TRP A 39 4.97 -2.23 -10.11
CA TRP A 39 5.98 -1.48 -9.36
C TRP A 39 6.98 -0.78 -10.27
N ASP A 40 7.53 -1.50 -11.26
CA ASP A 40 8.49 -0.96 -12.23
C ASP A 40 7.88 0.12 -13.14
N SER A 41 6.56 0.12 -13.30
CA SER A 41 5.85 1.13 -14.09
C SER A 41 5.74 2.49 -13.40
N ILE A 42 6.00 2.57 -12.08
CA ILE A 42 5.90 3.82 -11.32
C ILE A 42 7.16 4.65 -11.55
N PRO A 43 7.06 5.89 -12.10
CA PRO A 43 8.21 6.75 -12.28
C PRO A 43 8.87 7.09 -10.94
N LYS A 44 10.20 7.16 -10.91
CA LYS A 44 10.95 7.51 -9.69
C LYS A 44 10.51 8.86 -9.13
N GLU A 45 10.21 9.81 -10.02
CA GLU A 45 9.75 11.15 -9.67
C GLU A 45 8.40 11.10 -8.93
N ALA A 46 7.51 10.17 -9.28
CA ALA A 46 6.24 9.99 -8.59
C ALA A 46 6.45 9.47 -7.17
N ILE A 47 7.39 8.53 -7.00
CA ILE A 47 7.78 8.00 -5.69
C ILE A 47 8.38 9.13 -4.84
N SER A 48 9.41 9.82 -5.33
CA SER A 48 10.04 10.94 -4.62
C SER A 48 9.03 12.02 -4.24
N LYS A 49 8.14 12.38 -5.16
CA LYS A 49 7.09 13.37 -4.90
C LYS A 49 6.14 12.92 -3.79
N SER A 50 5.75 11.64 -3.73
CA SER A 50 4.87 11.15 -2.66
C SER A 50 5.48 11.36 -1.27
N PHE A 51 6.77 11.05 -1.10
CA PHE A 51 7.47 11.27 0.18
C PHE A 51 7.53 12.75 0.56
N ASN A 52 7.79 13.63 -0.40
CA ASN A 52 7.80 15.08 -0.17
C ASN A 52 6.38 15.60 0.18
N THR A 53 5.34 15.15 -0.52
CA THR A 53 3.96 15.58 -0.21
C THR A 53 3.47 15.09 1.16
N CYS A 54 4.06 14.01 1.69
CA CYS A 54 3.79 13.47 3.01
C CYS A 54 4.63 14.11 4.13
N GLY A 55 5.55 15.03 3.83
CA GLY A 55 6.37 15.66 4.86
C GLY A 55 7.60 14.84 5.29
N VAL A 56 7.95 13.76 4.57
CA VAL A 56 8.97 12.78 5.04
C VAL A 56 10.38 13.17 4.61
N THR A 57 10.54 13.67 3.39
CA THR A 57 11.86 13.99 2.80
C THR A 57 12.07 15.49 2.61
N ASN A 58 11.20 16.31 3.24
CA ASN A 58 11.19 17.74 3.08
C ASN A 58 12.40 18.38 3.77
N ALA A 59 12.89 19.49 3.21
CA ALA A 59 13.97 20.25 3.80
C ALA A 59 13.66 20.70 5.25
N LEU A 60 14.64 20.52 6.15
CA LEU A 60 14.51 20.87 7.58
C LEU A 60 14.39 22.38 7.83
N ASP A 61 14.85 23.20 6.89
CA ASP A 61 14.72 24.66 6.95
C ASP A 61 13.30 25.16 6.64
N GLY A 62 12.41 24.26 6.21
CA GLY A 62 11.02 24.54 5.88
C GLY A 62 10.79 25.15 4.50
N SER A 63 11.81 25.23 3.64
CA SER A 63 11.70 25.74 2.27
C SER A 63 10.73 24.95 1.39
N GLU A 64 10.40 23.71 1.77
CA GLU A 64 9.52 22.80 1.03
C GLU A 64 8.18 22.51 1.75
N ASP A 65 7.87 23.20 2.86
CA ASP A 65 6.63 22.97 3.63
C ASP A 65 5.35 23.25 2.81
N ASN A 66 5.48 24.03 1.73
CA ASN A 66 4.39 24.29 0.80
C ASN A 66 3.92 23.05 0.03
N GLU A 67 4.79 22.06 -0.14
CA GLU A 67 4.49 20.84 -0.87
C GLU A 67 3.71 19.82 -0.03
N ILE A 68 3.73 19.96 1.30
CA ILE A 68 3.02 19.07 2.22
C ILE A 68 1.51 19.19 1.98
N HIS A 69 0.92 18.08 1.53
CA HIS A 69 -0.45 18.04 1.05
C HIS A 69 -1.47 18.42 2.13
N CYS A 70 -1.28 17.92 3.34
CA CYS A 70 -2.19 18.15 4.46
C CYS A 70 -2.29 19.63 4.87
N PHE A 71 -1.26 20.43 4.54
CA PHE A 71 -1.17 21.83 4.94
C PHE A 71 -1.59 22.83 3.86
N LYS A 72 -2.12 22.35 2.74
CA LYS A 72 -2.71 23.22 1.72
C LYS A 72 -3.94 23.94 2.27
N PRO A 73 -4.34 25.10 1.68
CA PRO A 73 -5.50 25.85 2.16
C PRO A 73 -6.81 25.06 2.17
N ASP A 74 -6.97 24.13 1.23
CA ASP A 74 -8.07 23.18 1.07
C ASP A 74 -7.78 21.81 1.73
N GLY A 75 -6.63 21.67 2.37
CA GLY A 75 -6.20 20.46 3.03
C GLY A 75 -6.86 20.25 4.40
N PRO A 76 -6.71 19.06 4.98
CA PRO A 76 -7.27 18.71 6.29
C PRO A 76 -6.70 19.53 7.46
N VAL A 77 -5.50 20.10 7.31
CA VAL A 77 -4.81 20.86 8.39
C VAL A 77 -4.22 22.16 7.83
N PRO A 78 -5.05 23.14 7.44
CA PRO A 78 -4.60 24.35 6.75
C PRO A 78 -3.70 25.25 7.61
N THR A 79 -3.74 25.11 8.94
CA THR A 79 -2.86 25.82 9.88
C THR A 79 -1.52 25.11 10.13
N GLY A 80 -1.33 23.90 9.58
CA GLY A 80 -0.21 23.02 9.90
C GLY A 80 1.17 23.61 9.59
N ARG A 81 1.32 24.42 8.52
CA ARG A 81 2.60 25.08 8.20
C ARG A 81 3.05 26.03 9.31
N ASN A 82 2.13 26.77 9.91
CA ASN A 82 2.45 27.70 11.00
C ASN A 82 2.87 26.94 12.26
N LEU A 83 2.18 25.85 12.58
CA LEU A 83 2.50 24.98 13.72
C LEU A 83 3.89 24.34 13.54
N LEU A 84 4.18 23.83 12.35
CA LEU A 84 5.48 23.22 12.05
C LEU A 84 6.61 24.25 12.14
N LYS A 85 6.40 25.45 11.59
CA LYS A 85 7.35 26.57 11.70
C LYS A 85 7.62 26.96 13.16
N GLN A 86 6.57 27.01 13.99
CA GLN A 86 6.70 27.29 15.42
C GLN A 86 7.49 26.18 16.13
N ALA A 87 7.17 24.91 15.88
CA ALA A 87 7.87 23.78 16.49
C ALA A 87 9.37 23.74 16.16
N ARG A 88 9.74 24.12 14.93
CA ARG A 88 11.16 24.28 14.54
C ARG A 88 11.84 25.43 15.28
N ALA A 89 11.17 26.58 15.43
CA ALA A 89 11.71 27.72 16.17
C ALA A 89 11.92 27.40 17.66
N GLU A 90 11.05 26.57 18.23
CA GLU A 90 11.15 26.06 19.59
C GLU A 90 12.21 24.96 19.76
N LYS A 91 12.95 24.58 18.70
CA LYS A 91 13.98 23.51 18.64
C LYS A 91 13.56 22.11 19.08
N LYS A 92 12.31 21.90 19.49
CA LYS A 92 11.73 20.61 19.89
C LYS A 92 12.00 19.48 18.89
N ILE A 93 12.01 19.79 17.60
CA ILE A 93 12.20 18.80 16.54
C ILE A 93 13.66 18.30 16.46
N ILE A 94 14.65 19.18 16.66
CA ILE A 94 16.07 18.80 16.56
C ILE A 94 16.44 17.88 17.72
N GLU A 95 15.99 18.22 18.93
CA GLU A 95 16.17 17.39 20.13
C GLU A 95 15.53 15.99 19.95
N LEU A 96 14.33 15.91 19.38
CA LEU A 96 13.65 14.64 19.09
C LEU A 96 14.39 13.77 18.07
N ILE A 97 15.07 14.35 17.07
CA ILE A 97 15.80 13.59 16.05
C ILE A 97 17.08 12.98 16.63
N GLU A 98 17.78 13.71 17.50
CA GLU A 98 19.01 13.23 18.14
C GLU A 98 18.77 12.02 19.07
N GLU A 99 17.55 11.84 19.57
CA GLU A 99 17.17 10.70 20.42
C GLU A 99 16.81 9.43 19.63
N ILE A 100 16.66 9.49 18.30
CA ILE A 100 16.28 8.31 17.49
C ILE A 100 17.51 7.44 17.22
N ASP A 101 17.62 6.31 17.92
CA ASP A 101 18.61 5.26 17.63
C ASP A 101 18.10 4.33 16.53
N LEU A 102 18.66 4.46 15.32
CA LEU A 102 18.34 3.61 14.16
C LEU A 102 19.22 2.36 14.06
N SER A 103 20.06 2.08 15.06
CA SER A 103 20.97 0.92 15.03
C SER A 103 20.32 -0.41 15.39
N GLU A 104 19.08 -0.43 15.88
CA GLU A 104 18.42 -1.63 16.42
C GLU A 104 17.57 -2.45 15.43
N ASP A 105 17.60 -2.18 14.12
CA ASP A 105 16.65 -2.77 13.16
C ASP A 105 17.19 -3.95 12.32
N GLU A 106 18.15 -4.73 12.85
CA GLU A 106 18.68 -5.92 12.14
C GLU A 106 17.82 -7.18 12.27
N ASN A 107 16.78 -7.23 13.12
CA ASN A 107 16.27 -8.52 13.62
C ASN A 107 14.83 -8.94 13.24
N ASN A 108 14.22 -8.37 12.20
CA ASN A 108 12.84 -8.74 11.80
C ASN A 108 12.71 -9.38 10.40
N ASN A 109 13.72 -10.12 9.94
CA ASN A 109 13.62 -11.00 8.75
C ASN A 109 13.24 -12.44 9.11
N VAL A 110 12.22 -12.65 9.94
CA VAL A 110 11.57 -13.98 10.04
C VAL A 110 10.47 -14.07 8.99
N TYR A 111 10.89 -14.24 7.73
CA TYR A 111 9.99 -14.74 6.69
C TYR A 111 9.80 -16.25 6.93
N ASP A 112 8.87 -16.60 7.82
CA ASP A 112 8.46 -17.99 8.02
C ASP A 112 7.70 -18.48 6.76
N SER A 113 8.44 -19.12 5.85
CA SER A 113 7.93 -19.61 4.58
C SER A 113 7.72 -21.13 4.54
N GLU A 114 7.74 -21.85 5.67
CA GLU A 114 7.64 -23.31 5.67
C GLU A 114 6.61 -23.87 6.66
N ALA A 115 5.32 -23.55 6.44
CA ALA A 115 4.25 -24.46 6.86
C ALA A 115 4.10 -25.56 5.78
N SER A 116 4.86 -26.64 5.98
CA SER A 116 4.81 -27.91 5.25
C SER A 116 3.37 -28.37 4.97
N VAL A 117 3.06 -28.64 3.70
CA VAL A 117 1.88 -29.43 3.30
C VAL A 117 2.38 -30.84 3.04
N ASP A 118 2.39 -31.67 4.09
CA ASP A 118 2.73 -33.08 3.97
C ASP A 118 1.58 -33.85 3.29
N GLY A 119 1.96 -34.51 2.17
CA GLY A 119 1.59 -35.86 1.75
C GLY A 119 0.13 -36.29 1.71
#